data_AF-A0AAD9RVK9-F1
#
_entry.id   AF-A0AAD9RVK9-F1
#
_cell.length_a   1.000
_cell.length_b   1.000
_cell.length_c   1.000
_cell.angle_alpha   90.00
_cell.angle_beta   90.00
_cell.angle_gamma   90.00
#
_symmetry.space_group_name_H-M   'P 1'
#
loop_
_entity.id
_entity.type
_entity.pdbx_description
1 polymer ?
#
loop_
_entity_poly.entity_id
_entity_poly.type
_entity_poly.pdbx_seq_one_letter_code
_entity_poly.pdbx_strand_id
1 'polypeptide(L)' 'MDSNLDGYLNYQEAKAAMRALGLAINKSFVLSVIHMYDKRGNNTICFDDFYYVVDEAEFMEIMSELEN' A
#
# COMPACT_ATOMS: atom_id res chain seq x y z
N MET A 1 -8.57 -3.93 1.40
CA MET A 1 -9.91 -3.97 1.98
C MET A 1 -9.74 -4.48 3.39
N ASP A 2 -10.06 -3.66 4.39
CA ASP A 2 -9.98 -4.04 5.80
C ASP A 2 -11.17 -4.96 6.13
N SER A 3 -10.88 -6.23 6.37
CA SER A 3 -11.91 -7.25 6.56
C SER A 3 -12.17 -7.53 8.04
N ASN A 4 -11.24 -7.16 8.92
CA ASN A 4 -11.37 -7.33 10.36
C ASN A 4 -11.84 -6.05 11.08
N LEU A 5 -11.91 -4.92 10.37
CA LEU A 5 -12.33 -3.59 10.82
C LEU A 5 -11.47 -3.04 11.96
N ASP A 6 -10.17 -3.36 11.96
CA ASP A 6 -9.24 -2.90 13.00
C ASP A 6 -8.55 -1.56 12.66
N GLY A 7 -8.76 -1.02 11.45
CA GLY A 7 -8.15 0.23 11.00
C GLY A 7 -6.73 0.05 10.43
N TYR A 8 -6.26 -1.18 10.32
CA TYR A 8 -4.98 -1.57 9.77
C TYR A 8 -5.15 -2.60 8.66
N LEU A 9 -4.13 -2.69 7.81
CA LEU A 9 -4.08 -3.65 6.71
C LEU A 9 -2.90 -4.58 6.93
N ASN A 10 -3.19 -5.87 7.03
CA ASN A 10 -2.15 -6.90 6.91
C ASN A 10 -1.75 -7.10 5.43
N TYR A 11 -0.75 -7.94 5.18
CA TYR A 11 -0.26 -8.24 3.83
C TYR A 11 -1.37 -8.62 2.82
N GLN A 12 -2.34 -9.45 3.21
CA GLN A 12 -3.40 -9.87 2.30
C GLN A 12 -4.36 -8.71 1.99
N GLU A 13 -4.68 -7.90 2.99
CA GLU A 13 -5.62 -6.78 2.87
C GLU A 13 -5.04 -5.62 2.08
N ALA A 14 -3.76 -5.30 2.31
CA ALA A 14 -3.02 -4.29 1.55
C ALA A 14 -2.84 -4.72 0.09
N LYS A 15 -2.44 -5.98 -0.14
CA LYS A 15 -2.33 -6.53 -1.50
C LYS A 15 -3.67 -6.52 -2.24
N ALA A 16 -4.76 -6.90 -1.57
CA ALA A 16 -6.09 -6.87 -2.16
C ALA A 16 -6.53 -5.42 -2.46
N ALA A 17 -6.25 -4.47 -1.57
CA ALA A 17 -6.54 -3.05 -1.79
C ALA A 17 -5.82 -2.51 -3.02
N MET A 18 -4.50 -2.68 -3.10
CA MET A 18 -3.70 -2.18 -4.21
C MET A 18 -4.12 -2.79 -5.57
N ARG A 19 -4.49 -4.08 -5.60
CA ARG A 19 -5.05 -4.70 -6.81
C ARG A 19 -6.40 -4.13 -7.20
N ALA A 20 -7.26 -3.82 -6.22
CA ALA A 20 -8.55 -3.20 -6.49
C ALA A 20 -8.42 -1.78 -7.05
N LEU A 21 -7.29 -1.11 -6.76
CA LEU A 21 -6.91 0.19 -7.31
C LEU A 21 -6.23 0.10 -8.68
N GLY A 22 -6.02 -1.11 -9.21
CA GLY A 22 -5.40 -1.31 -10.52
C GLY A 22 -3.87 -1.43 -10.50
N LEU A 23 -3.23 -1.33 -9.33
CA LEU A 23 -1.77 -1.38 -9.21
C LEU A 23 -1.22 -2.80 -9.42
N ALA A 24 -0.30 -2.94 -10.36
CA ALA A 24 0.40 -4.18 -10.67
C ALA A 24 1.67 -4.35 -9.81
N ILE A 25 1.50 -4.64 -8.53
CA ILE A 25 2.60 -4.72 -7.56
C ILE A 25 2.96 -6.15 -7.14
N ASN A 26 4.26 -6.35 -6.90
CA ASN A 26 4.81 -7.62 -6.46
C ASN A 26 4.76 -7.78 -4.92
N LYS A 27 4.94 -9.02 -4.44
CA LYS A 27 4.90 -9.35 -3.00
C LYS A 27 5.92 -8.56 -2.17
N SER A 28 7.15 -8.40 -2.68
CA SER A 28 8.23 -7.75 -1.96
C SER A 28 7.91 -6.27 -1.71
N PHE A 29 7.33 -5.58 -2.68
CA PHE A 29 6.91 -4.19 -2.53
C PHE A 29 5.89 -4.02 -1.40
N VAL A 30 4.83 -4.83 -1.38
CA VAL A 30 3.79 -4.78 -0.33
C VAL A 30 4.40 -4.98 1.06
N LEU A 31 5.31 -5.95 1.20
CA LEU A 31 5.97 -6.23 2.48
C LEU A 31 6.91 -5.09 2.90
N SER A 32 7.64 -4.50 1.97
CA SER A 32 8.52 -3.35 2.25
C SER A 32 7.73 -2.13 2.72
N VAL A 33 6.59 -1.84 2.07
CA VAL A 33 5.69 -0.75 2.48
C VAL A 33 5.16 -0.99 3.89
N ILE A 34 4.63 -2.19 4.17
CA ILE A 34 4.15 -2.51 5.52
C ILE A 34 5.27 -2.35 6.53
N HIS A 35 6.46 -2.90 6.28
CA HIS A 35 7.58 -2.84 7.22
C HIS A 35 8.06 -1.40 7.47
N MET A 36 8.04 -0.54 6.46
CA MET A 36 8.46 0.87 6.58
C MET A 36 7.54 1.69 7.48
N TYR A 37 6.24 1.35 7.52
CA TYR A 37 5.21 2.10 8.26
C TYR A 37 4.66 1.33 9.48
N ASP A 38 5.17 0.14 9.77
CA ASP A 38 4.76 -0.67 10.93
C ASP A 38 5.33 -0.11 12.24
N LYS A 39 4.68 0.94 12.76
CA LYS A 39 5.04 1.59 14.03
C LYS A 39 4.78 0.70 15.26
N ARG A 40 4.04 -0.41 15.11
CA ARG A 40 3.58 -1.26 16.23
C ARG A 40 4.28 -2.62 16.28
N GLY A 41 5.02 -2.99 15.24
CA GLY A 41 5.68 -4.29 15.11
C GLY A 41 4.70 -5.46 14.94
N ASN A 42 3.50 -5.20 14.41
CA ASN A 42 2.45 -6.21 14.23
C ASN A 42 2.27 -6.65 12.78
N ASN A 43 3.16 -6.25 11.88
CA ASN A 43 3.11 -6.52 10.44
C ASN A 43 1.85 -5.97 9.76
N THR A 44 1.43 -4.77 10.18
CA THR A 44 0.29 -4.06 9.58
C THR A 44 0.63 -2.60 9.30
N ILE A 45 -0.10 -1.99 8.39
CA ILE A 45 -0.03 -0.55 8.07
C ILE A 45 -1.40 0.08 8.35
N CYS A 46 -1.46 1.29 8.93
CA CYS A 46 -2.74 1.98 9.09
C CYS A 46 -3.24 2.55 7.76
N PHE A 47 -4.53 2.87 7.69
CA PHE A 47 -5.13 3.44 6.48
C PHE A 47 -4.44 4.71 5.97
N ASP A 48 -4.15 5.67 6.87
CA ASP A 48 -3.57 6.95 6.47
C ASP A 48 -2.20 6.76 5.80
N ASP A 49 -1.34 5.92 6.39
CA ASP A 49 -0.03 5.59 5.83
C ASP A 49 -0.18 4.81 4.51
N PHE A 50 -1.17 3.92 4.40
CA PHE A 50 -1.45 3.19 3.16
C PHE A 50 -1.88 4.13 2.01
N TYR A 51 -2.81 5.06 2.27
CA TYR A 51 -3.26 6.01 1.26
C TYR A 51 -2.15 6.95 0.81
N TYR A 52 -1.32 7.44 1.75
CA TYR A 52 -0.16 8.25 1.42
C TYR A 52 0.78 7.55 0.43
N VAL A 53 1.10 6.26 0.67
CA VAL A 53 2.00 5.51 -0.21
C VAL A 53 1.38 5.25 -1.58
N VAL A 54 0.07 4.97 -1.64
CA VAL A 54 -0.62 4.74 -2.90
C VAL A 54 -0.69 6.02 -3.73
N ASP A 55 -1.03 7.15 -3.12
CA ASP A 55 -1.10 8.46 -3.78
C ASP A 55 0.28 8.86 -4.34
N GLU A 56 1.34 8.68 -3.56
CA GLU A 56 2.72 8.91 -4.03
C GLU A 56 3.11 7.96 -5.18
N ALA A 57 2.68 6.69 -5.14
CA ALA A 57 2.97 5.73 -6.20
C ALA A 57 2.26 6.10 -7.52
N GLU A 58 0.96 6.46 -7.45
CA GLU A 58 0.20 6.92 -8.62
C GLU A 58 0.78 8.24 -9.16
N PHE A 59 1.16 9.17 -8.28
CA PHE A 59 1.79 10.43 -8.68
C PHE A 59 3.10 10.20 -9.44
N MET A 60 3.96 9.32 -8.94
CA MET A 60 5.22 8.97 -9.61
C MET A 60 5.00 8.28 -10.96
N GLU A 61 3.99 7.42 -11.07
CA GLU A 61 3.61 6.77 -12.33
C GLU A 61 3.17 7.81 -13.38
N ILE A 62 2.28 8.73 -13.01
CA ILE A 62 1.84 9.84 -13.89
C ILE A 62 3.02 10.69 -14.33
N MET A 63 3.92 11.05 -13.41
CA MET A 63 5.10 11.86 -13.74
C MET A 63 6.04 11.12 -14.72
N SER A 64 6.21 9.81 -14.56
CA SER A 64 7.04 9.01 -15.47
C SER A 64 6.46 8.88 -16.88
N GLU A 65 5.12 8.91 -17.02
CA GLU A 65 4.46 8.92 -18.33
C GLU A 65 4.61 10.26 -19.05
N LEU A 66 4.64 11.37 -18.31
CA LEU A 66 4.81 12.71 -18.86
C LEU A 66 6.25 12.99 -19.34
N GLU A 67 7.23 12.24 -18.83
CA GLU A 67 8.64 12.36 -19.20
C GLU A 67 9.03 11.53 -20.45
N ASN A 68 8.12 10.71 -20.99
CA ASN A 68 8.30 9.91 -22.22
C ASN A 68 7.71 10.59 -23.47
#